data_AF-A0A229SXY9-F1
#
_entry.id   AF-A0A229SXY9-F1
#
_cell.length_a   1.000
_cell.length_b   1.000
_cell.length_c   1.000
_cell.angle_alpha   90.00
_cell.angle_beta   90.00
_cell.angle_gamma   90.00
#
_symmetry.space_group_name_H-M   'P 1'
#
loop_
_entity.id
_entity.type
_entity.pdbx_description
1 polymer ?
#
loop_
_entity_poly.entity_id
_entity_poly.type
_entity_poly.pdbx_seq_one_letter_code
_entity_poly.pdbx_strand_id
1 'polypeptide(L)'
;MVMAGSKVGRRAFLTAALAGAASAACSSGGNFFSVPTLSGPHNRLDAPAAGLRGFPAQVATHSVVDDHLLVGYCGAPGSPALGRMTGDLQAASAQLRELIATYPKDRPVVPVVELIATTVNPTPGPDGMFRSRANDSTIRRYLDAARALGGQLLLDIQPGRADFLPEVKAFEHWLVEPDVGVALDPEWAVEPGVVPGEEFGVTTGEELDGVAAYLASLVAERRLPEKIMVYHQVAVSVVRDIAGLKRHHGVAVINVVDGIGSPEAKKATWDLVMKRRPPHVNAGFKLFYQEDTRNGQALMTPEQVLALNPKPVYVVYE
;
A
#
# COMPACT_ATOMS: atom_id res chain seq x y z
N MET A 1 33.19 30.75 33.04
CA MET A 1 32.15 29.97 33.74
C MET A 1 31.31 29.28 32.69
N VAL A 2 31.50 27.97 32.56
CA VAL A 2 30.86 27.06 31.60
C VAL A 2 29.55 26.57 32.20
N MET A 3 28.45 26.57 31.45
CA MET A 3 27.27 25.69 31.61
C MET A 3 26.54 25.65 30.25
N ALA A 4 26.62 24.56 29.48
CA ALA A 4 25.71 23.41 29.49
C ALA A 4 24.30 23.82 28.99
N GLY A 5 23.78 23.39 27.85
CA GLY A 5 23.85 22.06 27.23
C GLY A 5 22.47 21.42 27.36
N SER A 6 21.57 21.65 26.38
CA SER A 6 20.28 20.98 26.27
C SER A 6 20.23 20.25 24.93
N LYS A 7 20.68 18.98 24.95
CA LYS A 7 20.44 18.01 23.89
C LYS A 7 19.07 17.41 24.15
N VAL A 8 18.07 17.79 23.35
CA VAL A 8 16.81 17.04 23.28
C VAL A 8 17.10 15.74 22.54
N GLY A 9 17.00 14.62 23.24
CA GLY A 9 17.26 13.29 22.71
C GLY A 9 16.23 12.89 21.66
N ARG A 10 16.70 12.57 20.46
CA ARG A 10 15.98 11.75 19.49
C ARG A 10 15.80 10.36 20.09
N ARG A 11 14.56 9.89 20.20
CA ARG A 11 14.26 8.48 20.53
C ARG A 11 13.21 7.91 19.58
N ALA A 12 13.51 6.68 19.18
CA ALA A 12 12.66 5.63 18.64
C ALA A 12 12.26 5.74 17.16
N PHE A 13 13.14 5.22 16.30
CA PHE A 13 12.73 4.52 15.08
C PHE A 13 12.70 3.03 15.40
N LEU A 14 11.59 2.36 15.08
CA LEU A 14 11.38 0.94 15.35
C LEU A 14 11.96 0.12 14.20
N THR A 15 12.94 -0.71 14.53
CA THR A 15 13.32 -1.89 13.76
C THR A 15 12.30 -3.00 14.00
N ALA A 16 11.54 -3.38 12.96
CA ALA A 16 10.79 -4.63 12.98
C ALA A 16 11.77 -5.79 12.72
N ALA A 17 12.20 -6.47 13.78
CA ALA A 17 13.02 -7.67 13.67
C ALA A 17 12.13 -8.91 13.48
N LEU A 18 12.18 -9.52 12.29
CA LEU A 18 11.65 -10.86 12.05
C LEU A 18 12.65 -11.91 12.54
N ALA A 19 12.36 -12.54 13.69
CA ALA A 19 13.07 -13.72 14.16
C ALA A 19 12.20 -14.97 13.95
N GLY A 20 12.50 -15.75 12.91
CA GLY A 20 11.92 -17.08 12.69
C GLY A 20 12.70 -18.13 13.48
N ALA A 21 12.05 -18.77 14.45
CA ALA A 21 12.61 -19.91 15.17
C ALA A 21 12.43 -21.19 14.34
N ALA A 22 13.54 -21.75 13.84
CA ALA A 22 13.61 -23.13 13.40
C ALA A 22 13.88 -24.02 14.62
N SER A 23 13.01 -25.00 14.88
CA SER A 23 13.30 -26.10 15.81
C SER A 23 13.11 -27.42 15.07
N ALA A 24 14.22 -28.14 14.94
CA ALA A 24 14.25 -29.52 14.51
C ALA A 24 13.80 -30.42 15.67
N ALA A 25 13.01 -31.45 15.37
CA ALA A 25 12.87 -32.63 16.23
C ALA A 25 12.78 -33.88 15.34
N CYS A 26 13.74 -34.78 15.53
CA CYS A 26 13.73 -36.15 15.01
C CYS A 26 13.01 -37.08 15.99
N SER A 27 12.59 -38.25 15.47
CA SER A 27 12.13 -39.49 16.14
C SER A 27 10.68 -39.46 16.69
N SER A 28 9.85 -40.50 16.61
CA SER A 28 9.89 -41.85 16.01
C SER A 28 8.50 -42.50 16.22
N GLY A 29 8.09 -43.42 15.34
CA GLY A 29 7.25 -44.58 15.72
C GLY A 29 5.76 -44.59 15.29
N GLY A 30 5.41 -45.61 14.49
CA GLY A 30 4.33 -46.56 14.84
C GLY A 30 2.90 -46.35 14.32
N ASN A 31 2.59 -47.02 13.20
CA ASN A 31 1.42 -47.87 12.91
C ASN A 31 -0.07 -47.42 13.07
N PHE A 32 -0.77 -47.50 11.92
CA PHE A 32 -2.14 -48.00 11.62
C PHE A 32 -3.36 -47.61 12.49
N PHE A 33 -4.36 -46.96 11.87
CA PHE A 33 -5.65 -47.54 11.40
C PHE A 33 -6.75 -46.46 11.21
N SER A 34 -7.55 -46.69 10.15
CA SER A 34 -8.97 -46.33 9.99
C SER A 34 -9.40 -44.93 9.55
N VAL A 35 -9.75 -44.87 8.27
CA VAL A 35 -10.66 -43.90 7.63
C VAL A 35 -12.10 -44.20 8.03
N PRO A 36 -12.94 -43.17 8.23
CA PRO A 36 -14.32 -43.27 7.80
C PRO A 36 -14.71 -42.13 6.84
N THR A 37 -15.19 -42.54 5.68
CA THR A 37 -16.05 -41.78 4.77
C THR A 37 -17.36 -41.40 5.46
N LEU A 38 -17.75 -40.13 5.39
CA LEU A 38 -19.13 -39.69 5.61
C LEU A 38 -19.56 -38.74 4.50
N SER A 39 -20.63 -39.16 3.82
CA SER A 39 -21.29 -38.50 2.71
C SER A 39 -22.48 -37.66 3.19
N GLY A 40 -22.60 -36.43 2.64
CA GLY A 40 -23.84 -35.67 2.44
C GLY A 40 -24.20 -34.59 3.48
N PRO A 41 -25.12 -33.65 3.17
CA PRO A 41 -25.78 -33.34 1.89
C PRO A 41 -25.43 -31.94 1.32
N HIS A 42 -25.70 -31.76 0.04
CA HIS A 42 -25.63 -30.48 -0.68
C HIS A 42 -26.56 -29.42 -0.05
N ASN A 43 -25.99 -28.34 0.50
CA ASN A 43 -26.71 -27.10 0.69
C ASN A 43 -26.37 -26.16 -0.47
N ARG A 44 -27.37 -25.87 -1.30
CA ARG A 44 -27.32 -24.75 -2.26
C ARG A 44 -27.16 -23.48 -1.45
N LEU A 45 -26.04 -22.79 -1.63
CA LEU A 45 -25.93 -21.40 -1.20
C LEU A 45 -26.72 -20.56 -2.20
N ASP A 46 -27.79 -19.97 -1.69
CA ASP A 46 -28.57 -18.95 -2.38
C ASP A 46 -27.68 -17.78 -2.82
N ALA A 47 -28.07 -17.21 -3.96
CA ALA A 47 -27.35 -16.19 -4.72
C ALA A 47 -26.92 -14.96 -3.88
N PRO A 48 -25.76 -14.34 -4.18
CA PRO A 48 -25.34 -13.14 -3.47
C PRO A 48 -26.18 -11.93 -3.88
N ALA A 49 -26.37 -11.07 -2.89
CA ALA A 49 -27.10 -9.81 -2.93
C ALA A 49 -26.70 -8.93 -4.13
N ALA A 50 -27.73 -8.42 -4.81
CA ALA A 50 -27.61 -7.35 -5.79
C ALA A 50 -26.96 -6.12 -5.14
N GLY A 51 -25.77 -5.73 -5.60
CA GLY A 51 -25.10 -4.53 -5.12
C GLY A 51 -23.66 -4.31 -5.60
N LEU A 52 -22.94 -5.36 -6.04
CA LEU A 52 -21.59 -5.21 -6.60
C LEU A 52 -21.67 -5.39 -8.12
N ARG A 53 -21.75 -4.27 -8.85
CA ARG A 53 -21.50 -4.30 -10.30
C ARG A 53 -20.01 -4.57 -10.48
N GLY A 54 -19.64 -5.81 -10.78
CA GLY A 54 -18.30 -6.15 -11.20
C GLY A 54 -17.90 -5.27 -12.39
N PHE A 55 -16.68 -4.74 -12.36
CA PHE A 55 -16.10 -4.07 -13.51
C PHE A 55 -16.17 -5.02 -14.72
N PRO A 56 -16.94 -4.73 -15.77
CA PRO A 56 -16.75 -5.45 -17.01
C PRO A 56 -15.35 -5.09 -17.51
N ALA A 57 -14.65 -6.09 -18.05
CA ALA A 57 -13.42 -5.94 -18.82
C ALA A 57 -13.67 -5.18 -20.14
N GLN A 58 -14.32 -4.01 -20.06
CA GLN A 58 -14.53 -3.10 -21.16
C GLN A 58 -13.55 -1.94 -21.00
N VAL A 59 -12.61 -1.96 -21.93
CA VAL A 59 -11.59 -0.95 -22.20
C VAL A 59 -12.18 0.47 -22.24
N ALA A 60 -11.49 1.38 -21.53
CA ALA A 60 -11.29 2.80 -21.79
C ALA A 60 -12.51 3.73 -21.93
N THR A 61 -12.70 4.61 -20.94
CA THR A 61 -12.87 6.07 -21.14
C THR A 61 -12.89 6.87 -19.84
N HIS A 62 -13.00 6.23 -18.67
CA HIS A 62 -13.07 6.95 -17.39
C HIS A 62 -11.85 6.63 -16.53
N SER A 63 -11.27 7.69 -15.94
CA SER A 63 -10.22 7.58 -14.96
C SER A 63 -10.70 6.74 -13.77
N VAL A 64 -9.81 5.91 -13.20
CA VAL A 64 -10.13 5.07 -12.03
C VAL A 64 -10.35 5.93 -10.77
N VAL A 65 -9.83 7.16 -10.78
CA VAL A 65 -9.93 8.10 -9.66
C VAL A 65 -10.98 9.18 -9.87
N ASP A 66 -11.37 9.47 -11.12
CA ASP A 66 -12.45 10.40 -11.39
C ASP A 66 -13.79 9.77 -10.99
N ASP A 67 -14.60 10.51 -10.23
CA ASP A 67 -15.92 10.10 -9.70
C ASP A 67 -15.95 8.91 -8.74
N HIS A 68 -14.79 8.34 -8.38
CA HIS A 68 -14.69 7.21 -7.46
C HIS A 68 -14.00 7.59 -6.15
N LEU A 69 -14.25 6.80 -5.11
CA LEU A 69 -13.44 6.79 -3.89
C LEU A 69 -12.72 5.46 -3.79
N LEU A 70 -11.41 5.49 -3.68
CA LEU A 70 -10.62 4.32 -3.39
C LEU A 70 -10.55 4.15 -1.87
N VAL A 71 -10.79 2.94 -1.39
CA VAL A 71 -10.61 2.58 0.03
C VAL A 71 -9.89 1.25 0.09
N GLY A 72 -8.77 1.19 0.81
CA GLY A 72 -7.92 0.01 0.78
C GLY A 72 -7.32 -0.39 2.12
N TYR A 73 -6.89 -1.64 2.16
CA TYR A 73 -5.97 -2.14 3.19
C TYR A 73 -4.58 -2.35 2.59
N CYS A 74 -3.58 -1.87 3.33
CA CYS A 74 -2.17 -2.23 3.15
C CYS A 74 -1.89 -3.58 3.84
N GLY A 75 -0.84 -4.27 3.42
CA GLY A 75 -0.38 -5.50 4.04
C GLY A 75 0.92 -6.04 3.44
N ALA A 76 1.74 -6.67 4.29
CA ALA A 76 2.84 -7.53 3.86
C ALA A 76 2.55 -9.00 4.20
N PRO A 77 2.90 -9.97 3.33
CA PRO A 77 2.68 -11.39 3.58
C PRO A 77 3.33 -11.85 4.90
N GLY A 78 2.52 -12.34 5.84
CA GLY A 78 2.98 -12.86 7.12
C GLY A 78 3.36 -11.78 8.16
N SER A 79 3.09 -10.50 7.90
CA SER A 79 3.38 -9.41 8.83
C SER A 79 2.13 -8.61 9.19
N PRO A 80 1.43 -8.97 10.30
CA PRO A 80 0.31 -8.18 10.84
C PRO A 80 0.67 -6.77 11.28
N ALA A 81 1.97 -6.49 11.47
CA ALA A 81 2.46 -5.16 11.83
C ALA A 81 2.50 -4.20 10.65
N LEU A 82 2.39 -4.70 9.41
CA LEU A 82 2.46 -3.90 8.18
C LEU A 82 1.11 -3.81 7.47
N GLY A 83 0.02 -3.91 8.24
CA GLY A 83 -1.33 -3.79 7.74
C GLY A 83 -2.18 -5.06 7.79
N ARG A 84 -3.47 -4.88 7.49
CA ARG A 84 -4.50 -5.92 7.60
C ARG A 84 -4.58 -6.87 6.41
N MET A 85 -4.00 -6.52 5.27
CA MET A 85 -4.02 -7.37 4.09
C MET A 85 -2.94 -8.46 4.17
N THR A 86 -3.07 -9.33 5.17
CA THR A 86 -2.10 -10.39 5.47
C THR A 86 -2.76 -11.61 6.10
N GLY A 87 -2.08 -12.75 6.08
CA GLY A 87 -2.63 -14.02 6.58
C GLY A 87 -3.81 -14.51 5.74
N ASP A 88 -5.00 -14.58 6.35
CA ASP A 88 -6.24 -14.97 5.68
C ASP A 88 -6.82 -13.80 4.86
N LEU A 89 -6.51 -13.78 3.57
CA LEU A 89 -6.95 -12.74 2.64
C LEU A 89 -8.47 -12.72 2.44
N GLN A 90 -9.19 -13.84 2.66
CA GLN A 90 -10.65 -13.83 2.56
C GLN A 90 -11.26 -13.09 3.76
N ALA A 91 -10.76 -13.37 4.96
CA ALA A 91 -11.16 -12.65 6.16
C ALA A 91 -10.81 -11.15 6.07
N ALA A 92 -9.59 -10.82 5.64
CA ALA A 92 -9.18 -9.43 5.43
C ALA A 92 -10.05 -8.71 4.39
N SER A 93 -10.38 -9.38 3.29
CA SER A 93 -11.29 -8.85 2.25
C SER A 93 -12.71 -8.64 2.77
N ALA A 94 -13.23 -9.53 3.63
CA ALA A 94 -14.53 -9.36 4.25
C ALA A 94 -14.56 -8.13 5.17
N GLN A 95 -13.51 -7.95 5.99
CA GLN A 95 -13.35 -6.76 6.83
C GLN A 95 -13.23 -5.47 6.02
N LEU A 96 -12.53 -5.51 4.88
CA LEU A 96 -12.46 -4.36 3.97
C LEU A 96 -13.85 -3.99 3.42
N ARG A 97 -14.69 -4.97 3.06
CA ARG A 97 -16.08 -4.69 2.63
C ARG A 97 -16.91 -4.07 3.75
N GLU A 98 -16.76 -4.55 4.98
CA GLU A 98 -17.43 -3.97 6.15
C GLU A 98 -16.99 -2.52 6.40
N LEU A 99 -15.69 -2.25 6.30
CA LEU A 99 -15.14 -0.90 6.40
C LEU A 99 -15.70 0.01 5.29
N ILE A 100 -15.69 -0.45 4.04
CA ILE A 100 -16.25 0.29 2.91
C ILE A 100 -17.73 0.62 3.13
N ALA A 101 -18.50 -0.27 3.77
CA ALA A 101 -19.90 -0.01 4.08
C ALA A 101 -20.11 1.15 5.08
N THR A 102 -19.06 1.58 5.81
CA THR A 102 -19.11 2.75 6.70
C THR A 102 -18.93 4.08 5.96
N TYR A 103 -18.47 4.06 4.71
CA TYR A 103 -18.29 5.27 3.92
C TYR A 103 -19.63 5.79 3.37
N PRO A 104 -19.76 7.12 3.15
CA PRO A 104 -20.90 7.69 2.43
C PRO A 104 -21.09 7.06 1.06
N LYS A 105 -22.35 6.87 0.65
CA LYS A 105 -22.74 6.24 -0.62
C LYS A 105 -22.94 7.25 -1.76
N ASP A 106 -22.38 8.45 -1.62
CA ASP A 106 -22.52 9.55 -2.58
C ASP A 106 -21.67 9.34 -3.85
N ARG A 107 -20.60 8.54 -3.76
CA ARG A 107 -19.78 8.09 -4.89
C ARG A 107 -19.49 6.59 -4.80
N PRO A 108 -19.33 5.90 -5.94
CA PRO A 108 -18.91 4.50 -5.94
C PRO A 108 -17.55 4.32 -5.25
N VAL A 109 -17.44 3.29 -4.42
CA VAL A 109 -16.18 2.93 -3.74
C VAL A 109 -15.51 1.79 -4.48
N VAL A 110 -14.24 1.96 -4.83
CA VAL A 110 -13.37 0.93 -5.43
C VAL A 110 -12.46 0.37 -4.33
N PRO A 111 -12.58 -0.93 -3.98
CA PRO A 111 -11.67 -1.55 -3.03
C PRO A 111 -10.24 -1.56 -3.56
N VAL A 112 -9.26 -1.34 -2.68
CA VAL A 112 -7.84 -1.49 -3.01
C VAL A 112 -7.19 -2.51 -2.08
N VAL A 113 -6.48 -3.45 -2.68
CA VAL A 113 -5.56 -4.36 -2.01
C VAL A 113 -4.17 -3.80 -2.26
N GLU A 114 -3.54 -3.22 -1.25
CA GLU A 114 -2.17 -2.71 -1.36
C GLU A 114 -1.22 -3.73 -0.73
N LEU A 115 -0.41 -4.37 -1.56
CA LEU A 115 0.54 -5.42 -1.18
C LEU A 115 1.94 -4.82 -1.16
N ILE A 116 2.61 -4.85 -0.01
CA ILE A 116 4.06 -4.61 0.08
C ILE A 116 4.77 -5.74 -0.66
N ALA A 117 5.01 -5.49 -1.94
CA ALA A 117 5.53 -6.44 -2.92
C ALA A 117 7.05 -6.38 -2.99
N THR A 118 7.64 -5.22 -2.72
CA THR A 118 9.05 -5.11 -2.34
C THR A 118 9.12 -4.68 -0.89
N THR A 119 9.69 -5.53 -0.04
CA THR A 119 9.82 -5.27 1.40
C THR A 119 11.25 -4.88 1.72
N VAL A 120 11.41 -3.80 2.48
CA VAL A 120 12.70 -3.39 3.02
C VAL A 120 13.18 -4.36 4.09
N ASN A 121 14.49 -4.63 4.13
CA ASN A 121 15.10 -5.54 5.09
C ASN A 121 16.14 -4.80 5.95
N PRO A 122 16.32 -5.21 7.22
CA PRO A 122 17.39 -4.65 8.07
C PRO A 122 18.80 -5.12 7.66
N THR A 123 18.89 -6.12 6.79
CA THR A 123 20.15 -6.68 6.28
C THR A 123 20.21 -6.62 4.76
N PRO A 124 21.42 -6.43 4.18
CA PRO A 124 21.56 -6.42 2.73
C PRO A 124 21.29 -7.80 2.14
N GLY A 125 20.57 -7.84 1.02
CA GLY A 125 20.54 -8.99 0.13
C GLY A 125 21.87 -9.16 -0.62
N PRO A 126 22.00 -10.18 -1.49
CA PRO A 126 23.23 -10.44 -2.25
C PRO A 126 23.70 -9.28 -3.13
N ASP A 127 22.76 -8.43 -3.56
CA ASP A 127 23.01 -7.22 -4.36
C ASP A 127 23.27 -5.97 -3.51
N GLY A 128 23.23 -6.08 -2.18
CA GLY A 128 23.45 -4.96 -1.26
C GLY A 128 22.27 -4.00 -1.13
N MET A 129 21.08 -4.31 -1.69
CA MET A 129 19.98 -3.36 -1.82
C MET A 129 19.02 -3.27 -0.62
N PHE A 130 19.21 -4.10 0.41
CA PHE A 130 18.37 -4.10 1.64
C PHE A 130 16.87 -4.29 1.37
N ARG A 131 16.52 -5.15 0.41
CA ARG A 131 15.12 -5.41 0.05
C ARG A 131 14.94 -6.83 -0.48
N SER A 132 13.71 -7.31 -0.45
CA SER A 132 13.29 -8.59 -1.04
C SER A 132 11.98 -8.38 -1.82
N ARG A 133 11.76 -9.19 -2.85
CA ARG A 133 10.52 -9.16 -3.65
C ARG A 133 9.62 -10.34 -3.30
N ALA A 134 8.33 -10.09 -3.22
CA ALA A 134 7.30 -11.11 -3.20
C ALA A 134 7.39 -11.97 -4.47
N ASN A 135 7.14 -13.27 -4.33
CA ASN A 135 7.11 -14.18 -5.47
C ASN A 135 5.76 -14.12 -6.20
N ASP A 136 5.73 -14.65 -7.43
CA ASP A 136 4.53 -14.65 -8.28
C ASP A 136 3.33 -15.34 -7.65
N SER A 137 3.55 -16.41 -6.87
CA SER A 137 2.46 -17.10 -6.19
C SER A 137 1.78 -16.21 -5.14
N THR A 138 2.54 -15.33 -4.51
CA THR A 138 2.02 -14.36 -3.55
C THR A 138 1.28 -13.25 -4.27
N ILE A 139 1.88 -12.63 -5.28
CA ILE A 139 1.24 -11.56 -6.04
C ILE A 139 -0.07 -12.05 -6.67
N ARG A 140 -0.08 -13.28 -7.22
CA ARG A 140 -1.30 -13.91 -7.75
C ARG A 140 -2.41 -14.00 -6.72
N ARG A 141 -2.12 -14.47 -5.50
CA ARG A 141 -3.14 -14.59 -4.43
C ARG A 141 -3.73 -13.23 -4.05
N TYR A 142 -2.91 -12.18 -4.01
CA TYR A 142 -3.38 -10.83 -3.70
C TYR A 142 -4.17 -10.22 -4.86
N LEU A 143 -3.77 -10.46 -6.10
CA LEU A 143 -4.53 -10.08 -7.29
C LEU A 143 -5.90 -10.78 -7.33
N ASP A 144 -5.94 -12.08 -7.02
CA ASP A 144 -7.20 -12.83 -6.93
C ASP A 144 -8.12 -12.26 -5.83
N ALA A 145 -7.55 -11.84 -4.69
CA ALA A 145 -8.30 -11.16 -3.62
C ALA A 145 -8.85 -9.80 -4.08
N ALA A 146 -8.04 -8.99 -4.77
CA ALA A 146 -8.47 -7.71 -5.35
C ALA A 146 -9.62 -7.91 -6.35
N ARG A 147 -9.50 -8.90 -7.24
CA ARG A 147 -10.53 -9.25 -8.23
C ARG A 147 -11.81 -9.76 -7.59
N ALA A 148 -11.72 -10.56 -6.52
CA ALA A 148 -12.88 -11.03 -5.76
C ALA A 148 -13.61 -9.87 -5.05
N LEU A 149 -12.92 -8.77 -4.77
CA LEU A 149 -13.50 -7.53 -4.27
C LEU A 149 -14.08 -6.65 -5.39
N GLY A 150 -13.75 -6.92 -6.66
CA GLY A 150 -14.02 -6.00 -7.77
C GLY A 150 -13.16 -4.73 -7.70
N GLY A 151 -11.96 -4.84 -7.13
CA GLY A 151 -11.06 -3.75 -6.81
C GLY A 151 -9.77 -3.74 -7.63
N GLN A 152 -8.78 -3.01 -7.12
CA GLN A 152 -7.44 -2.86 -7.70
C GLN A 152 -6.38 -3.49 -6.79
N LEU A 153 -5.31 -4.01 -7.37
CA LEU A 153 -4.09 -4.36 -6.66
C LEU A 153 -3.06 -3.24 -6.85
N LEU A 154 -2.51 -2.71 -5.75
CA LEU A 154 -1.31 -1.88 -5.80
C LEU A 154 -0.12 -2.69 -5.32
N LEU A 155 0.92 -2.77 -6.15
CA LEU A 155 2.22 -3.31 -5.78
C LEU A 155 3.01 -2.20 -5.10
N ASP A 156 3.09 -2.29 -3.78
CA ASP A 156 3.81 -1.35 -2.94
C ASP A 156 5.31 -1.69 -2.89
N ILE A 157 6.13 -0.66 -3.08
CA ILE A 157 7.57 -0.75 -3.25
C ILE A 157 8.29 0.00 -2.13
N GLN A 158 8.94 -0.75 -1.24
CA GLN A 158 9.90 -0.25 -0.26
C GLN A 158 11.32 -0.57 -0.74
N PRO A 159 11.99 0.36 -1.45
CA PRO A 159 13.09 0.00 -2.32
C PRO A 159 14.42 -0.25 -1.58
N GLY A 160 14.51 0.10 -0.29
CA GLY A 160 15.77 0.04 0.45
C GLY A 160 16.79 0.98 -0.20
N ARG A 161 17.90 0.43 -0.72
CA ARG A 161 18.91 1.20 -1.47
C ARG A 161 18.75 1.12 -3.00
N ALA A 162 17.73 0.42 -3.48
CA ALA A 162 17.46 0.37 -4.91
C ALA A 162 16.77 1.66 -5.38
N ASP A 163 16.88 1.93 -6.68
CA ASP A 163 16.03 2.95 -7.32
C ASP A 163 14.62 2.38 -7.54
N PHE A 164 13.60 3.24 -7.51
CA PHE A 164 12.20 2.82 -7.72
C PHE A 164 11.97 2.16 -9.08
N LEU A 165 12.45 2.77 -10.17
CA LEU A 165 12.12 2.33 -11.52
C LEU A 165 12.57 0.89 -11.82
N PRO A 166 13.80 0.45 -11.47
CA PRO A 166 14.21 -0.95 -11.55
C PRO A 166 13.32 -1.91 -10.73
N GLU A 167 12.91 -1.53 -9.52
CA GLU A 167 12.01 -2.36 -8.70
C GLU A 167 10.61 -2.48 -9.33
N VAL A 168 10.07 -1.37 -9.84
CA VAL A 168 8.79 -1.37 -10.56
C VAL A 168 8.86 -2.25 -11.82
N LYS A 169 9.93 -2.11 -12.62
CA LYS A 169 10.15 -2.92 -13.83
C LYS A 169 10.27 -4.41 -13.55
N ALA A 170 10.73 -4.80 -12.37
CA ALA A 170 10.78 -6.21 -11.99
C ALA A 170 9.39 -6.86 -11.90
N PHE A 171 8.33 -6.06 -11.81
CA PHE A 171 6.94 -6.51 -11.80
C PHE A 171 6.19 -6.21 -13.10
N GLU A 172 6.88 -5.91 -14.22
CA GLU A 172 6.25 -5.57 -15.51
C GLU A 172 5.15 -6.57 -15.91
N HIS A 173 5.40 -7.87 -15.73
CA HIS A 173 4.44 -8.92 -16.08
C HIS A 173 3.12 -8.89 -15.28
N TRP A 174 3.10 -8.21 -14.14
CA TRP A 174 1.91 -7.94 -13.34
C TRP A 174 1.32 -6.58 -13.72
N LEU A 175 2.16 -5.59 -14.02
CA LEU A 175 1.72 -4.24 -14.40
C LEU A 175 0.99 -4.21 -15.75
N VAL A 176 1.16 -5.22 -16.60
CA VAL A 176 0.36 -5.40 -17.82
C VAL A 176 -1.07 -5.91 -17.57
N GLU A 177 -1.40 -6.38 -16.37
CA GLU A 177 -2.78 -6.72 -15.98
C GLU A 177 -3.59 -5.44 -15.79
N PRO A 178 -4.86 -5.35 -16.23
CA PRO A 178 -5.61 -4.08 -16.26
C PRO A 178 -5.85 -3.45 -14.88
N ASP A 179 -5.89 -4.26 -13.84
CA ASP A 179 -6.28 -3.93 -12.46
C ASP A 179 -5.10 -3.91 -11.47
N VAL A 180 -3.87 -3.73 -12.00
CA VAL A 180 -2.65 -3.63 -11.21
C VAL A 180 -1.98 -2.26 -11.41
N GLY A 181 -1.76 -1.55 -10.30
CA GLY A 181 -0.97 -0.32 -10.21
C GLY A 181 0.20 -0.46 -9.24
N VAL A 182 0.81 0.66 -8.86
CA VAL A 182 1.93 0.68 -7.89
C VAL A 182 1.66 1.66 -6.76
N ALA A 183 2.25 1.38 -5.60
CA ALA A 183 2.49 2.34 -4.54
C ALA A 183 4.00 2.42 -4.27
N LEU A 184 4.50 3.61 -3.98
CA LEU A 184 5.91 3.86 -3.75
C LEU A 184 6.06 4.44 -2.35
N ASP A 185 6.97 3.89 -1.54
CA ASP A 185 7.27 4.35 -0.18
C ASP A 185 8.65 5.06 -0.14
N PRO A 186 8.72 6.38 -0.37
CA PRO A 186 10.01 7.06 -0.47
C PRO A 186 10.74 7.19 0.85
N GLU A 187 10.06 7.05 1.98
CA GLU A 187 10.67 6.99 3.30
C GLU A 187 11.54 5.75 3.51
N TRP A 188 11.40 4.73 2.66
CA TRP A 188 12.25 3.55 2.61
C TRP A 188 13.31 3.60 1.50
N ALA A 189 13.38 4.67 0.70
CA ALA A 189 14.40 4.92 -0.33
C ALA A 189 15.64 5.58 0.28
N VAL A 190 16.51 4.78 0.88
CA VAL A 190 17.68 5.28 1.62
C VAL A 190 18.92 5.40 0.74
N GLU A 191 19.70 6.44 1.03
CA GLU A 191 20.94 6.76 0.33
C GLU A 191 22.02 5.66 0.50
N PRO A 192 23.01 5.61 -0.41
CA PRO A 192 24.17 4.72 -0.25
C PRO A 192 24.84 4.89 1.11
N GLY A 193 25.05 3.77 1.81
CA GLY A 193 25.67 3.75 3.14
C GLY A 193 24.71 3.83 4.32
N VAL A 194 23.45 4.22 4.11
CA VAL A 194 22.41 4.26 5.15
C VAL A 194 21.75 2.89 5.28
N VAL A 195 21.56 2.38 6.50
CA VAL A 195 20.75 1.18 6.74
C VAL A 195 19.29 1.61 6.87
N PRO A 196 18.34 0.98 6.14
CA PRO A 196 16.94 1.35 6.26
C PRO A 196 16.42 1.29 7.70
N GLY A 197 15.61 2.28 8.06
CA GLY A 197 15.05 2.43 9.41
C GLY A 197 15.94 3.20 10.39
N GLU A 198 17.20 3.51 10.06
CA GLU A 198 18.02 4.44 10.86
C GLU A 198 17.63 5.90 10.60
N GLU A 199 17.36 6.23 9.33
CA GLU A 199 16.92 7.53 8.87
C GLU A 199 15.83 7.34 7.81
N PHE A 200 15.01 8.37 7.62
CA PHE A 200 14.07 8.37 6.50
C PHE A 200 14.80 8.51 5.18
N GLY A 201 14.39 7.67 4.23
CA GLY A 201 14.70 7.81 2.82
C GLY A 201 14.12 9.08 2.21
N VAL A 202 14.55 9.35 1.00
CA VAL A 202 14.09 10.48 0.19
C VAL A 202 14.01 10.07 -1.28
N THR A 203 13.13 10.74 -2.01
CA THR A 203 13.09 10.71 -3.47
C THR A 203 12.88 12.11 -4.04
N THR A 204 12.90 12.23 -5.35
CA THR A 204 12.64 13.46 -6.09
C THR A 204 11.40 13.34 -6.99
N GLY A 205 10.85 14.49 -7.38
CA GLY A 205 9.81 14.52 -8.41
C GLY A 205 10.26 13.91 -9.75
N GLU A 206 11.56 13.96 -10.09
CA GLU A 206 12.11 13.38 -11.31
C GLU A 206 12.15 11.85 -11.27
N GLU A 207 12.53 11.26 -10.13
CA GLU A 207 12.50 9.80 -9.95
C GLU A 207 11.07 9.25 -10.01
N LEU A 208 10.12 9.95 -9.37
CA LEU A 208 8.70 9.64 -9.48
C LEU A 208 8.21 9.79 -10.92
N ASP A 209 8.64 10.83 -11.64
CA ASP A 209 8.28 11.03 -13.04
C ASP A 209 8.75 9.88 -13.93
N GLY A 210 9.95 9.33 -13.66
CA GLY A 210 10.48 8.16 -14.36
C GLY A 210 9.58 6.92 -14.22
N VAL A 211 9.00 6.70 -13.05
CA VAL A 211 8.02 5.63 -12.82
C VAL A 211 6.71 5.93 -13.55
N ALA A 212 6.19 7.16 -13.43
CA ALA A 212 4.95 7.58 -14.09
C ALA A 212 5.05 7.45 -15.62
N ALA A 213 6.16 7.88 -16.21
CA ALA A 213 6.43 7.79 -17.64
C ALA A 213 6.48 6.33 -18.12
N TYR A 214 7.09 5.44 -17.34
CA TYR A 214 7.14 4.01 -17.65
C TYR A 214 5.76 3.34 -17.58
N LEU A 215 4.96 3.64 -16.55
CA LEU A 215 3.58 3.14 -16.49
C LEU A 215 2.75 3.64 -17.69
N ALA A 216 2.92 4.91 -18.07
CA ALA A 216 2.24 5.48 -19.23
C ALA A 216 2.65 4.79 -20.54
N SER A 217 3.92 4.40 -20.69
CA SER A 217 4.35 3.65 -21.87
C SER A 217 3.71 2.26 -21.91
N LEU A 218 3.60 1.55 -20.79
CA LEU A 218 2.88 0.28 -20.71
C LEU A 218 1.41 0.44 -21.12
N VAL A 219 0.75 1.49 -20.64
CA VAL A 219 -0.65 1.80 -21.00
C VAL A 219 -0.78 2.01 -22.51
N ALA A 220 0.08 2.85 -23.10
CA ALA A 220 0.03 3.15 -24.52
C ALA A 220 0.32 1.92 -25.39
N GLU A 221 1.38 1.17 -25.07
CA GLU A 221 1.83 0.03 -25.87
C GLU A 221 0.89 -1.17 -25.79
N ARG A 222 0.30 -1.43 -24.61
CA ARG A 222 -0.57 -2.59 -24.36
C ARG A 222 -2.06 -2.24 -24.40
N ARG A 223 -2.40 -0.97 -24.67
CA ARG A 223 -3.78 -0.45 -24.68
C ARG A 223 -4.53 -0.76 -23.38
N LEU A 224 -3.84 -0.55 -22.25
CA LEU A 224 -4.40 -0.83 -20.93
C LEU A 224 -5.37 0.28 -20.51
N PRO A 225 -6.22 0.02 -19.51
CA PRO A 225 -6.84 1.08 -18.73
C PRO A 225 -5.79 1.97 -18.05
N GLU A 226 -6.26 3.12 -17.54
CA GLU A 226 -5.43 4.01 -16.72
C GLU A 226 -4.84 3.26 -15.51
N LYS A 227 -3.57 3.52 -15.21
CA LYS A 227 -2.84 2.95 -14.08
C LYS A 227 -2.87 3.88 -12.89
N ILE A 228 -3.08 3.31 -11.70
CA ILE A 228 -2.88 4.04 -10.45
C ILE A 228 -1.39 3.99 -10.10
N MET A 229 -0.84 5.16 -9.78
CA MET A 229 0.47 5.31 -9.16
C MET A 229 0.32 6.12 -7.88
N VAL A 230 0.55 5.47 -6.74
CA VAL A 230 0.61 6.12 -5.44
C VAL A 230 2.07 6.45 -5.12
N TYR A 231 2.30 7.58 -4.48
CA TYR A 231 3.49 7.78 -3.66
C TYR A 231 3.07 8.21 -2.26
N HIS A 232 3.60 7.52 -1.26
CA HIS A 232 3.39 7.85 0.14
C HIS A 232 4.30 8.99 0.55
N GLN A 233 3.84 9.81 1.49
CA GLN A 233 4.58 10.98 1.94
C GLN A 233 4.33 11.25 3.43
N VAL A 234 5.16 10.62 4.27
CA VAL A 234 5.18 10.83 5.74
C VAL A 234 5.53 12.26 6.14
N ALA A 235 6.37 12.94 5.35
CA ALA A 235 6.75 14.31 5.58
C ALA A 235 7.12 15.01 4.27
N VAL A 236 7.06 16.35 4.28
CA VAL A 236 7.46 17.19 3.15
C VAL A 236 8.89 16.89 2.68
N SER A 237 9.80 16.60 3.60
CA SER A 237 11.22 16.38 3.30
C SER A 237 11.52 15.10 2.54
N VAL A 238 10.60 14.14 2.56
CA VAL A 238 10.76 12.81 1.96
C VAL A 238 10.60 12.84 0.43
N VAL A 239 9.88 13.82 -0.11
CA VAL A 239 9.77 14.03 -1.56
C VAL A 239 10.22 15.44 -1.90
N ARG A 240 11.43 15.53 -2.47
CA ARG A 240 12.06 16.79 -2.88
C ARG A 240 11.67 17.14 -4.31
N ASP A 241 11.73 18.43 -4.64
CA ASP A 241 11.53 18.92 -6.01
C ASP A 241 10.32 18.31 -6.74
N ILE A 242 9.20 18.15 -6.03
CA ILE A 242 7.98 17.46 -6.53
C ILE A 242 7.43 18.08 -7.83
N ALA A 243 7.78 19.33 -8.14
CA ALA A 243 7.46 19.97 -9.42
C ALA A 243 8.11 19.27 -10.63
N GLY A 244 9.10 18.40 -10.42
CA GLY A 244 9.67 17.51 -11.41
C GLY A 244 8.66 16.50 -11.95
N LEU A 245 7.71 16.06 -11.13
CA LEU A 245 6.66 15.12 -11.51
C LEU A 245 5.67 15.78 -12.47
N LYS A 246 5.53 15.22 -13.67
CA LYS A 246 4.65 15.70 -14.73
C LYS A 246 3.41 14.84 -14.86
N ARG A 247 2.40 15.40 -15.53
CA ARG A 247 1.21 14.66 -15.93
C ARG A 247 1.56 13.73 -17.09
N HIS A 248 1.23 12.45 -16.94
CA HIS A 248 1.33 11.45 -18.00
C HIS A 248 -0.05 10.91 -18.34
N HIS A 249 -0.34 10.74 -19.64
CA HIS A 249 -1.63 10.19 -20.07
C HIS A 249 -1.73 8.71 -19.67
N GLY A 250 -2.87 8.31 -19.13
CA GLY A 250 -3.11 6.94 -18.70
C GLY A 250 -2.49 6.59 -17.34
N VAL A 251 -2.04 7.59 -16.57
CA VAL A 251 -1.59 7.38 -15.19
C VAL A 251 -2.26 8.36 -14.24
N ALA A 252 -3.06 7.83 -13.32
CA ALA A 252 -3.61 8.57 -12.19
C ALA A 252 -2.62 8.53 -11.03
N VAL A 253 -1.97 9.67 -10.80
CA VAL A 253 -1.04 9.82 -9.67
C VAL A 253 -1.79 10.27 -8.42
N ILE A 254 -1.50 9.66 -7.27
CA ILE A 254 -2.08 10.01 -5.97
C ILE A 254 -0.96 10.22 -4.94
N ASN A 255 -0.95 11.37 -4.28
CA ASN A 255 -0.09 11.63 -3.11
C ASN A 255 -0.84 11.19 -1.85
N VAL A 256 -0.36 10.14 -1.19
CA VAL A 256 -0.94 9.66 0.07
C VAL A 256 -0.15 10.23 1.25
N VAL A 257 -0.81 11.03 2.08
CA VAL A 257 -0.19 11.53 3.32
C VAL A 257 -0.11 10.39 4.32
N ASP A 258 1.12 10.00 4.64
CA ASP A 258 1.44 8.79 5.39
C ASP A 258 2.09 9.07 6.76
N GLY A 259 1.75 10.22 7.35
CA GLY A 259 2.20 10.59 8.69
C GLY A 259 1.40 9.87 9.78
N ILE A 260 2.07 9.46 10.86
CA ILE A 260 1.42 8.87 12.04
C ILE A 260 1.09 9.91 13.10
N GLY A 261 0.10 9.62 13.95
CA GLY A 261 -0.14 10.33 15.21
C GLY A 261 -1.57 10.78 15.40
N SER A 262 -1.76 11.79 16.26
CA SER A 262 -3.10 12.29 16.57
C SER A 262 -3.78 12.89 15.33
N PRO A 263 -5.13 12.97 15.31
CA PRO A 263 -5.85 13.64 14.23
C PRO A 263 -5.33 15.04 13.90
N GLU A 264 -4.93 15.82 14.91
CA GLU A 264 -4.37 17.16 14.73
C GLU A 264 -3.00 17.11 14.05
N ALA A 265 -2.14 16.18 14.45
CA ALA A 265 -0.82 16.00 13.84
C ALA A 265 -0.95 15.58 12.37
N LYS A 266 -1.84 14.63 12.07
CA LYS A 266 -2.07 14.20 10.68
C LYS A 266 -2.65 15.32 9.81
N LYS A 267 -3.59 16.12 10.35
CA LYS A 267 -4.11 17.31 9.65
C LYS A 267 -3.02 18.36 9.40
N ALA A 268 -2.12 18.58 10.35
CA ALA A 268 -0.99 19.48 10.15
C ALA A 268 -0.04 18.99 9.05
N THR A 269 0.27 17.69 9.01
CA THR A 269 1.06 17.09 7.91
C THR A 269 0.32 17.21 6.58
N TRP A 270 -0.99 16.93 6.57
CA TRP A 270 -1.86 17.08 5.40
C TRP A 270 -1.76 18.48 4.79
N ASP A 271 -1.97 19.52 5.60
CA ASP A 271 -1.94 20.91 5.13
C ASP A 271 -0.58 21.28 4.51
N LEU A 272 0.52 20.81 5.11
CA LEU A 272 1.88 21.08 4.63
C LEU A 272 2.23 20.35 3.34
N VAL A 273 1.78 19.09 3.20
CA VAL A 273 2.02 18.27 2.02
C VAL A 273 1.13 18.72 0.86
N MET A 274 -0.16 18.88 1.09
CA MET A 274 -1.12 19.25 0.04
C MET A 274 -0.88 20.64 -0.53
N LYS A 275 -0.33 21.56 0.26
CA LYS A 275 0.11 22.89 -0.22
C LYS A 275 1.22 22.81 -1.29
N ARG A 276 2.03 21.75 -1.29
CA ARG A 276 3.15 21.56 -2.23
C ARG A 276 2.85 20.58 -3.36
N ARG A 277 1.80 19.77 -3.21
CA ARG A 277 1.36 18.79 -4.20
C ARG A 277 1.06 19.46 -5.56
N PRO A 278 1.57 18.96 -6.69
CA PRO A 278 1.22 19.48 -8.00
C PRO A 278 -0.30 19.42 -8.25
N PRO A 279 -0.91 20.40 -8.95
CA PRO A 279 -2.36 20.44 -9.14
C PRO A 279 -2.97 19.24 -9.87
N HIS A 280 -2.17 18.52 -10.66
CA HIS A 280 -2.60 17.37 -11.44
C HIS A 280 -2.50 16.03 -10.69
N VAL A 281 -1.83 16.01 -9.53
CA VAL A 281 -1.74 14.84 -8.66
C VAL A 281 -2.99 14.83 -7.79
N ASN A 282 -3.54 13.66 -7.48
CA ASN A 282 -4.69 13.51 -6.59
C ASN A 282 -4.27 13.41 -5.13
N ALA A 283 -5.21 13.61 -4.20
CA ALA A 283 -4.93 13.57 -2.77
C ALA A 283 -5.41 12.25 -2.17
N GLY A 284 -4.60 11.65 -1.31
CA GLY A 284 -4.94 10.46 -0.55
C GLY A 284 -4.45 10.56 0.89
N PHE A 285 -5.04 9.75 1.78
CA PHE A 285 -4.78 9.80 3.21
C PHE A 285 -4.65 8.40 3.78
N LYS A 286 -3.62 8.16 4.59
CA LYS A 286 -3.42 6.87 5.24
C LYS A 286 -3.71 6.95 6.74
N LEU A 287 -4.34 5.92 7.27
CA LEU A 287 -4.73 5.77 8.66
C LEU A 287 -4.06 4.53 9.24
N PHE A 288 -3.50 4.67 10.43
CA PHE A 288 -2.81 3.58 11.12
C PHE A 288 -3.59 3.18 12.36
N TYR A 289 -4.12 1.96 12.39
CA TYR A 289 -4.94 1.49 13.51
C TYR A 289 -4.20 1.53 14.84
N GLN A 290 -2.92 1.18 14.86
CA GLN A 290 -2.13 1.10 16.09
C GLN A 290 -1.41 2.42 16.37
N GLU A 291 -0.72 2.99 15.38
CA GLU A 291 0.17 4.14 15.55
C GLU A 291 -0.61 5.43 15.83
N ASP A 292 -1.76 5.63 15.18
CA ASP A 292 -2.58 6.83 15.38
C ASP A 292 -3.34 6.80 16.72
N THR A 293 -3.52 5.61 17.31
CA THR A 293 -4.29 5.42 18.55
C THR A 293 -3.44 5.12 19.78
N ARG A 294 -2.12 4.91 19.60
CA ARG A 294 -1.20 4.45 20.66
C ARG A 294 -1.15 5.33 21.92
N ASN A 295 -1.49 6.62 21.80
CA ASN A 295 -1.50 7.56 22.93
C ASN A 295 -2.94 7.90 23.38
N GLY A 296 -3.90 7.02 23.11
CA GLY A 296 -5.29 7.12 23.57
C GLY A 296 -6.18 8.02 22.71
N GLN A 297 -5.70 8.51 21.56
CA GLN A 297 -6.54 9.21 20.60
C GLN A 297 -7.41 8.23 19.82
N ALA A 298 -8.56 8.72 19.36
CA ALA A 298 -9.38 7.99 18.41
C ALA A 298 -8.79 8.10 16.99
N LEU A 299 -8.92 7.02 16.22
CA LEU A 299 -8.67 7.05 14.79
C LEU A 299 -9.66 8.02 14.12
N MET A 300 -9.22 8.77 13.10
CA MET A 300 -10.14 9.64 12.35
C MET A 300 -11.23 8.81 11.66
N THR A 301 -12.47 9.30 11.73
CA THR A 301 -13.61 8.64 11.07
C THR A 301 -13.61 8.89 9.56
N PRO A 302 -14.31 8.07 8.75
CA PRO A 302 -14.49 8.35 7.32
C PRO A 302 -14.97 9.78 7.04
N GLU A 303 -15.93 10.29 7.81
CA GLU A 303 -16.46 11.66 7.64
C GLU A 303 -15.38 12.71 7.90
N GLN A 304 -14.54 12.51 8.93
CA GLN A 304 -13.46 13.43 9.25
C GLN A 304 -12.38 13.45 8.17
N VAL A 305 -12.06 12.29 7.58
CA VAL A 305 -11.11 12.18 6.46
C VAL A 305 -11.69 12.81 5.19
N LEU A 306 -12.96 12.54 4.89
CA LEU A 306 -13.63 13.10 3.71
C LEU A 306 -13.95 14.61 3.81
N ALA A 307 -13.82 15.19 5.02
CA ALA A 307 -13.91 16.62 5.26
C ALA A 307 -12.59 17.37 5.06
N LEU A 308 -11.48 16.67 4.81
CA LEU A 308 -10.20 17.30 4.45
C LEU A 308 -10.32 18.06 3.13
N ASN A 309 -9.47 19.09 2.97
CA ASN A 309 -9.37 19.87 1.74
C ASN A 309 -7.93 19.85 1.20
N PRO A 310 -7.67 19.41 -0.05
CA PRO A 310 -8.64 18.83 -0.99
C PRO A 310 -9.32 17.56 -0.45
N LYS A 311 -10.50 17.20 -0.96
CA LYS A 311 -11.14 15.94 -0.55
C LYS A 311 -10.28 14.75 -1.04
N PRO A 312 -9.89 13.80 -0.19
CA PRO A 312 -9.12 12.64 -0.64
C PRO A 312 -9.94 11.75 -1.59
N VAL A 313 -9.25 11.22 -2.60
CA VAL A 313 -9.76 10.22 -3.54
C VAL A 313 -9.34 8.80 -3.15
N TYR A 314 -8.33 8.65 -2.30
CA TYR A 314 -7.88 7.36 -1.77
C TYR A 314 -7.71 7.44 -0.26
N VAL A 315 -8.32 6.49 0.47
CA VAL A 315 -8.06 6.30 1.90
C VAL A 315 -7.48 4.91 2.15
N VAL A 316 -6.28 4.88 2.71
CA VAL A 316 -5.55 3.65 3.02
C VAL A 316 -5.62 3.38 4.51
N TYR A 317 -5.77 2.12 4.89
CA TYR A 317 -5.76 1.69 6.27
C TYR A 317 -4.68 0.63 6.48
N GLU A 318 -3.84 0.86 7.49
CA GLU A 318 -2.77 -0.03 7.93
C GLU A 318 -2.98 -0.42 9.40
#